data_AF-A0A7J0CVS4-F1
#
_entry.id   AF-A0A7J0CVS4-F1
#
_cell.length_a   1.000
_cell.length_b   1.000
_cell.length_c   1.000
_cell.angle_alpha   90.00
_cell.angle_beta   90.00
_cell.angle_gamma   90.00
#
_symmetry.space_group_name_H-M   'P 1'
#
loop_
_entity.id
_entity.type
_entity.pdbx_description
1 polymer ?
#
loop_
_entity_poly.entity_id
_entity_poly.type
_entity_poly.pdbx_seq_one_letter_code
_entity_poly.pdbx_strand_id
1 'polypeptide(L)'
;MAAVVFVLVALVVLALLASVHRYVWRRFVGDTTAPGSTLRRVGTVAAFVLPLLSLGAMTSGRIGAPFWLQQVLAWPGFLWLAALLYLTLALLVGEAVRPLLGRVLARRDAAAAARTTAGTGTSVPAAEGTVAATANGTRPRTEELVPAGPPRPATPVDRTPATAPPAEPEAEAEAEAVRDAEAAARAETEAKTAAAAPGIAHPSRRLFVSRVVGGAAAAAGLATVGYGTHNVLSGPSVKRITVPLAKLPRAAHGFRIAVVSDIHIGPILGRAHTRRIVDTINSTSPDLVAVVGDLVDGSVADLGSAAEPLAGLRSRHGSFFVTGNHEYFSGAEQWVNHVRELGLIPLENARVELGGFDLAGVNDIAGETEGQGPDFVRALGDRDRSRAAVLLAHQPVVIHDAVEHGVDLQLSGHTHGGQLWPGNYLAELANPTVAGLERYGDTQLFVSRGAGAWGRRYGSAPRPTSPSSNSPRARPRNRPPASGCVAVAIMRSSTKLHRKVTLRYGKPQVGGGKRPFRTRCVERVQQKAVSAPFTLPDVKIV
;
A
#
# COMPACT_ATOMS: atom_id res chain seq x y z
N MET A 1 -17.83 13.92 -32.37
CA MET A 1 -17.37 12.62 -31.84
C MET A 1 -16.50 12.77 -30.59
N ALA A 2 -15.33 13.43 -30.66
CA ALA A 2 -14.41 13.54 -29.51
C ALA A 2 -15.01 14.19 -28.24
N ALA A 3 -15.76 15.29 -28.37
CA ALA A 3 -16.40 15.95 -27.22
C ALA A 3 -17.48 15.08 -26.54
N VAL A 4 -18.28 14.36 -27.34
CA VAL A 4 -19.31 13.45 -26.82
C VAL A 4 -18.67 12.29 -26.07
N VAL A 5 -17.62 11.68 -26.64
CA VAL A 5 -16.86 10.62 -25.98
C VAL A 5 -16.26 11.11 -24.66
N PHE A 6 -15.67 12.31 -24.65
CA PHE A 6 -15.11 12.92 -23.44
C PHE A 6 -16.18 13.10 -22.33
N VAL A 7 -17.35 13.64 -22.68
CA VAL A 7 -18.46 13.84 -21.72
C VAL A 7 -18.95 12.49 -21.19
N LEU A 8 -19.12 11.48 -22.04
CA LEU A 8 -19.54 10.14 -21.61
C LEU A 8 -18.53 9.51 -20.64
N VAL A 9 -17.24 9.60 -20.96
CA VAL A 9 -16.18 9.10 -20.07
C VAL A 9 -16.20 9.85 -18.73
N ALA A 10 -16.34 11.16 -18.74
CA ALA A 10 -16.42 11.97 -17.52
C ALA A 10 -17.61 11.56 -16.65
N LEU A 11 -18.79 11.36 -17.25
CA LEU A 11 -20.00 10.90 -16.54
C LEU A 11 -19.80 9.51 -15.92
N VAL A 12 -19.19 8.57 -16.63
CA VAL A 12 -18.89 7.24 -16.11
C VAL A 12 -17.93 7.31 -14.93
N VAL A 13 -16.87 8.12 -15.02
CA VAL A 13 -15.90 8.32 -13.92
C VAL A 13 -16.58 8.93 -12.69
N LEU A 14 -17.42 9.95 -12.88
CA LEU A 14 -18.16 10.58 -11.79
C LEU A 14 -19.15 9.61 -11.14
N ALA A 15 -19.88 8.82 -11.93
CA ALA A 15 -20.81 7.81 -11.43
C ALA A 15 -20.08 6.72 -10.62
N LEU A 16 -18.91 6.27 -11.10
CA LEU A 16 -18.06 5.33 -10.39
C LEU A 16 -17.58 5.92 -9.05
N LEU A 17 -17.05 7.15 -9.06
CA LEU A 17 -16.59 7.83 -7.85
C LEU A 17 -17.74 7.98 -6.84
N ALA A 18 -18.91 8.44 -7.27
CA ALA A 18 -20.08 8.58 -6.40
C ALA A 18 -20.49 7.22 -5.80
N SER A 19 -20.46 6.15 -6.60
CA SER A 19 -20.79 4.79 -6.16
C SER A 19 -19.80 4.27 -5.11
N VAL A 20 -18.50 4.47 -5.32
CA VAL A 20 -17.45 4.08 -4.36
C VAL A 20 -17.60 4.84 -3.04
N HIS A 21 -17.82 6.16 -3.09
CA HIS A 21 -18.04 6.96 -1.88
C HIS A 21 -19.29 6.52 -1.12
N ARG A 22 -20.40 6.29 -1.82
CA ARG A 22 -21.63 5.76 -1.23
C ARG A 22 -21.41 4.39 -0.60
N TYR A 23 -20.64 3.52 -1.25
CA TYR A 23 -20.28 2.20 -0.73
C TYR A 23 -19.48 2.30 0.57
N VAL A 24 -18.40 3.10 0.57
CA VAL A 24 -17.56 3.34 1.76
C VAL A 24 -18.39 3.94 2.89
N TRP A 25 -19.20 4.96 2.64
CA TRP A 25 -20.12 5.52 3.65
C TRP A 25 -21.08 4.47 4.19
N ARG A 26 -21.72 3.68 3.32
CA ARG A 26 -22.65 2.64 3.76
C ARG A 26 -21.96 1.65 4.71
N ARG A 27 -20.74 1.20 4.39
CA ARG A 27 -20.04 0.19 5.19
C ARG A 27 -19.45 0.73 6.50
N PHE A 28 -18.92 1.95 6.51
CA PHE A 28 -18.30 2.52 7.71
C PHE A 28 -19.23 3.32 8.60
N VAL A 29 -20.31 3.87 8.04
CA VAL A 29 -21.25 4.75 8.76
C VAL A 29 -22.62 4.10 8.79
N GLY A 30 -23.20 3.76 7.63
CA GLY A 30 -24.55 3.22 7.53
C GLY A 30 -24.78 1.91 8.30
N ASP A 31 -23.87 0.95 8.14
CA ASP A 31 -23.98 -0.40 8.70
C ASP A 31 -23.50 -0.52 10.17
N THR A 32 -22.83 0.52 10.71
CA THR A 32 -22.13 0.49 12.01
C THR A 32 -22.72 1.44 13.06
N THR A 33 -23.48 2.45 12.62
CA THR A 33 -24.05 3.51 13.47
C THR A 33 -25.58 3.49 13.47
N ALA A 34 -26.20 3.95 14.56
CA ALA A 34 -27.64 4.06 14.65
C ALA A 34 -28.16 5.26 13.83
N PRO A 35 -29.35 5.15 13.20
CA PRO A 35 -30.04 6.29 12.61
C PRO A 35 -30.18 7.45 13.60
N GLY A 36 -29.96 8.69 13.14
CA GLY A 36 -30.06 9.88 13.97
C GLY A 36 -28.87 10.18 14.88
N SER A 37 -27.98 9.21 15.14
CA SER A 37 -26.81 9.40 16.02
C SER A 37 -25.83 10.46 15.51
N THR A 38 -25.16 11.16 16.44
CA THR A 38 -24.13 12.15 16.12
C THR A 38 -23.02 11.57 15.25
N LEU A 39 -22.59 10.33 15.54
CA LEU A 39 -21.60 9.62 14.72
C LEU A 39 -22.07 9.44 13.27
N ARG A 40 -23.36 9.10 13.06
CA ARG A 40 -23.93 8.99 11.71
C ARG A 40 -23.96 10.33 11.00
N ARG A 41 -24.31 11.42 11.70
CA ARG A 41 -24.33 12.78 11.14
C ARG A 41 -22.92 13.21 10.72
N VAL A 42 -21.95 13.09 11.62
CA VAL A 42 -20.54 13.42 11.34
C VAL A 42 -19.99 12.60 10.17
N GLY A 43 -20.19 11.28 10.18
CA GLY A 43 -19.74 10.41 9.08
C GLY A 43 -20.42 10.72 7.75
N THR A 44 -21.68 11.18 7.77
CA THR A 44 -22.38 11.62 6.57
C THR A 44 -21.82 12.93 6.05
N VAL A 45 -21.59 13.93 6.90
CA VAL A 45 -20.93 15.18 6.50
C VAL A 45 -19.56 14.90 5.90
N ALA A 46 -18.75 14.05 6.53
CA ALA A 46 -17.42 13.67 6.03
C ALA A 46 -17.49 13.04 4.63
N ALA A 47 -18.51 12.22 4.35
CA ALA A 47 -18.71 11.59 3.04
C ALA A 47 -19.04 12.58 1.90
N PHE A 48 -19.44 13.82 2.22
CA PHE A 48 -19.61 14.90 1.24
C PHE A 48 -18.42 15.86 1.22
N VAL A 49 -17.88 16.21 2.39
CA VAL A 49 -16.78 17.19 2.50
C VAL A 49 -15.47 16.64 1.93
N LEU A 50 -15.08 15.41 2.24
CA LEU A 50 -13.79 14.84 1.81
C LEU A 50 -13.65 14.69 0.28
N PRO A 51 -14.69 14.26 -0.47
CA PRO A 51 -14.66 14.30 -1.94
C PRO A 51 -14.55 15.72 -2.49
N LEU A 52 -15.23 16.70 -1.88
CA LEU A 52 -15.16 18.09 -2.31
C LEU A 52 -13.75 18.67 -2.09
N LEU A 53 -13.10 18.35 -0.98
CA LEU A 53 -11.69 18.70 -0.74
C LEU A 53 -10.77 18.05 -1.78
N SER A 54 -11.04 16.81 -2.17
CA SER A 54 -10.27 16.12 -3.23
C SER A 54 -10.45 16.79 -4.59
N LEU A 55 -11.69 17.15 -4.94
CA LEU A 55 -11.97 17.89 -6.15
C LEU A 55 -11.28 19.26 -6.12
N GLY A 56 -11.40 20.00 -5.02
CA GLY A 56 -10.73 21.27 -4.82
C GLY A 56 -9.20 21.18 -4.93
N ALA A 57 -8.59 20.13 -4.37
CA ALA A 57 -7.15 19.87 -4.51
C ALA A 57 -6.74 19.69 -5.99
N MET A 58 -7.56 19.01 -6.79
CA MET A 58 -7.28 18.74 -8.20
C MET A 58 -7.55 19.94 -9.13
N THR A 59 -8.54 20.78 -8.79
CA THR A 59 -8.98 21.88 -9.66
C THR A 59 -8.43 23.24 -9.26
N SER A 60 -8.00 23.45 -8.01
CA SER A 60 -7.58 24.75 -7.48
C SER A 60 -6.53 25.44 -8.34
N GLY A 61 -5.48 24.73 -8.76
CA GLY A 61 -4.47 25.31 -9.64
C GLY A 61 -4.96 25.61 -11.07
N ARG A 62 -6.00 24.92 -11.57
CA ARG A 62 -6.57 25.20 -12.91
C ARG A 62 -7.41 26.47 -12.94
N ILE A 63 -8.08 26.76 -11.82
CA ILE A 63 -8.93 27.93 -11.69
C ILE A 63 -8.17 29.16 -11.18
N GLY A 64 -6.83 29.09 -11.11
CA GLY A 64 -5.99 30.19 -10.66
C GLY A 64 -6.14 30.51 -9.17
N ALA A 65 -6.52 29.54 -8.33
CA ALA A 65 -6.65 29.76 -6.90
C ALA A 65 -5.27 30.13 -6.29
N PRO A 66 -5.23 31.02 -5.27
CA PRO A 66 -3.98 31.37 -4.59
C PRO A 66 -3.22 30.14 -4.08
N PHE A 67 -1.89 30.16 -4.17
CA PHE A 67 -1.07 28.99 -3.83
C PHE A 67 -1.29 28.47 -2.41
N TRP A 68 -1.45 29.35 -1.41
CA TRP A 68 -1.75 28.95 -0.03
C TRP A 68 -3.03 28.10 0.06
N LEU A 69 -4.05 28.42 -0.75
CA LEU A 69 -5.30 27.66 -0.77
C LEU A 69 -5.07 26.30 -1.44
N GLN A 70 -4.26 26.25 -2.49
CA GLN A 70 -3.84 24.97 -3.09
C GLN A 70 -3.15 24.07 -2.05
N GLN A 71 -2.25 24.64 -1.22
CA GLN A 71 -1.55 23.90 -0.16
C GLN A 71 -2.51 23.35 0.91
N VAL A 72 -3.45 24.18 1.37
CA VAL A 72 -4.45 23.80 2.38
C VAL A 72 -5.38 22.69 1.86
N LEU A 73 -5.77 22.75 0.59
CA LEU A 73 -6.64 21.73 -0.02
C LEU A 73 -5.89 20.44 -0.36
N ALA A 74 -4.63 20.54 -0.80
CA ALA A 74 -3.86 19.41 -1.32
C ALA A 74 -3.71 18.29 -0.28
N TRP A 75 -3.34 18.61 0.96
CA TRP A 75 -3.14 17.62 2.02
C TRP A 75 -4.38 16.75 2.28
N PRO A 76 -5.53 17.31 2.72
CA PRO A 76 -6.70 16.50 3.01
C PRO A 76 -7.30 15.88 1.73
N GLY A 77 -7.24 16.58 0.59
CA GLY A 77 -7.76 16.08 -0.68
C GLY A 77 -7.03 14.83 -1.18
N PHE A 78 -5.71 14.90 -1.33
CA PHE A 78 -4.94 13.76 -1.85
C PHE A 78 -4.85 12.61 -0.83
N LEU A 79 -4.79 12.90 0.48
CA LEU A 79 -4.87 11.86 1.51
C LEU A 79 -6.22 11.14 1.49
N TRP A 80 -7.32 11.86 1.27
CA TRP A 80 -8.63 11.22 1.13
C TRP A 80 -8.69 10.32 -0.10
N LEU A 81 -8.15 10.73 -1.26
CA LEU A 81 -8.13 9.87 -2.44
C LEU A 81 -7.36 8.57 -2.19
N ALA A 82 -6.20 8.65 -1.51
CA ALA A 82 -5.44 7.48 -1.11
C ALA A 82 -6.21 6.60 -0.10
N ALA A 83 -6.84 7.22 0.91
CA ALA A 83 -7.67 6.53 1.88
C ALA A 83 -8.86 5.84 1.23
N LEU A 84 -9.59 6.52 0.35
CA LEU A 84 -10.73 5.97 -0.36
C LEU A 84 -10.35 4.68 -1.12
N LEU A 85 -9.21 4.70 -1.83
CA LEU A 85 -8.70 3.53 -2.53
C LEU A 85 -8.46 2.36 -1.56
N TYR A 86 -7.63 2.55 -0.54
CA TYR A 86 -7.24 1.44 0.35
C TYR A 86 -8.36 1.00 1.30
N LEU A 87 -9.25 1.90 1.71
CA LEU A 87 -10.47 1.56 2.44
C LEU A 87 -11.39 0.71 1.58
N THR A 88 -11.57 1.05 0.30
CA THR A 88 -12.38 0.26 -0.62
C THR A 88 -11.78 -1.13 -0.81
N LEU A 89 -10.47 -1.23 -1.08
CA LEU A 89 -9.79 -2.51 -1.24
C LEU A 89 -9.89 -3.37 0.03
N ALA A 90 -9.67 -2.78 1.21
CA ALA A 90 -9.78 -3.48 2.48
C ALA A 90 -11.22 -3.94 2.76
N LEU A 91 -12.23 -3.14 2.42
CA LEU A 91 -13.63 -3.53 2.50
C LEU A 91 -13.98 -4.67 1.54
N LEU A 92 -13.49 -4.65 0.30
CA LEU A 92 -13.73 -5.72 -0.67
C LEU A 92 -13.15 -7.06 -0.17
N VAL A 93 -11.95 -7.05 0.41
CA VAL A 93 -11.38 -8.21 1.10
C VAL A 93 -12.26 -8.61 2.29
N GLY A 94 -12.70 -7.64 3.09
CA GLY A 94 -13.60 -7.86 4.22
C GLY A 94 -14.91 -8.52 3.84
N GLU A 95 -15.52 -8.15 2.70
CA GLU A 95 -16.75 -8.77 2.19
C GLU A 95 -16.53 -10.23 1.77
N ALA A 96 -15.34 -10.60 1.27
CA ALA A 96 -15.00 -11.99 1.01
C ALA A 96 -14.85 -12.81 2.31
N VAL A 97 -14.37 -12.20 3.40
CA VAL A 97 -14.17 -12.84 4.72
C VAL A 97 -15.47 -12.90 5.53
N ARG A 98 -16.37 -11.92 5.37
CA ARG A 98 -17.64 -11.77 6.10
C ARG A 98 -18.48 -13.07 6.16
N PRO A 99 -18.71 -13.84 5.07
CA PRO A 99 -19.47 -15.08 5.15
C PRO A 99 -18.77 -16.19 5.95
N LEU A 100 -17.43 -16.21 5.98
CA LEU A 100 -16.67 -17.18 6.78
C LEU A 100 -16.79 -16.87 8.26
N LEU A 101 -16.65 -15.60 8.65
CA LEU A 101 -16.88 -15.15 10.03
C LEU A 101 -18.32 -15.45 10.48
N GLY A 102 -19.28 -15.26 9.57
CA GLY A 102 -20.68 -15.64 9.74
C GLY A 102 -20.92 -17.15 9.85
N ARG A 103 -20.06 -18.02 9.35
CA ARG A 103 -20.19 -19.47 9.59
C ARG A 103 -19.56 -19.88 10.92
N VAL A 104 -18.40 -19.30 11.25
CA VAL A 104 -17.68 -19.59 12.50
C VAL A 104 -18.50 -19.19 13.73
N LEU A 105 -19.05 -17.98 13.74
CA LEU A 105 -19.87 -17.53 14.87
C LEU A 105 -21.15 -18.37 15.01
N ALA A 106 -21.80 -18.76 13.91
CA ALA A 106 -23.01 -19.59 13.95
C ALA A 106 -22.72 -20.97 14.56
N ARG A 107 -21.57 -21.56 14.21
CA ARG A 107 -21.12 -22.83 14.81
C ARG A 107 -20.82 -22.68 16.30
N ARG A 108 -20.24 -21.56 16.73
CA ARG A 108 -19.98 -21.28 18.16
C ARG A 108 -21.29 -21.12 18.93
N ASP A 109 -22.27 -20.40 18.37
CA ASP A 109 -23.58 -20.22 18.97
C ASP A 109 -24.33 -21.55 19.09
N ALA A 110 -24.31 -22.38 18.03
CA ALA A 110 -24.90 -23.72 18.05
C ALA A 110 -24.24 -24.64 19.09
N ALA A 111 -22.91 -24.60 19.22
CA ALA A 111 -22.18 -25.37 20.22
C ALA A 111 -22.42 -24.86 21.66
N ALA A 112 -22.64 -23.55 21.83
CA ALA A 112 -23.03 -22.98 23.12
C ALA A 112 -24.45 -23.41 23.50
N ALA A 113 -25.42 -23.32 22.57
CA ALA A 113 -26.79 -23.74 22.79
C ALA A 113 -26.88 -25.24 23.13
N ALA A 114 -26.13 -26.10 22.44
CA ALA A 114 -26.06 -27.54 22.71
C ALA A 114 -25.51 -27.87 24.12
N ARG A 115 -24.61 -27.04 24.65
CA ARG A 115 -24.10 -27.20 26.04
C ARG A 115 -25.13 -26.78 27.07
N THR A 116 -25.91 -25.74 26.79
CA THR A 116 -26.98 -25.28 27.69
C THR A 116 -28.13 -26.29 27.75
N THR A 117 -28.53 -26.88 26.62
CA THR A 117 -29.58 -27.91 26.58
C THR A 117 -29.16 -29.24 27.20
N ALA A 118 -27.87 -29.59 27.13
CA ALA A 118 -27.35 -30.76 27.83
C ALA A 118 -27.32 -30.59 29.36
N GLY A 119 -27.24 -29.35 29.86
CA GLY A 119 -27.23 -29.05 31.30
C GLY A 119 -28.62 -29.03 31.95
N THR A 120 -29.70 -28.87 31.19
CA THR A 120 -31.09 -28.86 31.70
C THR A 120 -31.78 -30.22 31.63
N GLY A 121 -31.15 -31.23 31.04
CA GLY A 121 -31.67 -32.60 30.94
C GLY A 121 -31.27 -33.49 32.11
N THR A 122 -31.55 -33.11 33.36
CA THR A 122 -31.61 -34.08 34.47
C THR A 122 -33.07 -34.27 34.85
N SER A 123 -33.77 -35.13 34.09
CA SER A 123 -35.06 -35.65 34.49
C SER A 123 -34.85 -36.71 35.58
N VAL A 124 -35.59 -36.57 36.67
CA VAL A 124 -35.67 -37.56 37.77
C VAL A 124 -36.11 -38.90 37.19
N PRO A 125 -35.41 -40.02 37.43
CA PRO A 125 -35.90 -41.31 36.98
C PRO A 125 -37.08 -41.72 37.86
N ALA A 126 -38.22 -41.96 37.22
CA ALA A 126 -39.34 -42.65 37.84
C ALA A 126 -38.90 -44.06 38.24
N ALA A 127 -39.22 -44.42 39.48
CA ALA A 127 -38.96 -45.73 40.04
C ALA A 127 -39.89 -46.78 39.41
N GLU A 128 -39.31 -47.73 38.68
CA GLU A 128 -39.92 -49.05 38.48
C GLU A 128 -38.87 -50.10 38.86
N GLY A 129 -39.24 -50.89 39.87
CA GLY A 129 -38.41 -51.97 40.40
C GLY A 129 -38.42 -53.18 39.49
N THR A 130 -37.29 -53.85 39.36
CA THR A 130 -37.26 -55.30 39.19
C THR A 130 -35.97 -55.84 39.80
N VAL A 131 -36.15 -56.93 40.54
CA VAL A 131 -35.21 -57.61 41.41
C VAL A 131 -34.04 -58.20 40.62
N ALA A 132 -32.81 -58.00 41.09
CA ALA A 132 -31.64 -58.74 40.64
C ALA A 132 -30.90 -59.31 41.86
N ALA A 133 -30.91 -60.64 41.96
CA ALA A 133 -30.07 -61.43 42.86
C ALA A 133 -28.83 -61.90 42.09
N THR A 134 -27.63 -61.69 42.68
CA THR A 134 -26.37 -62.48 42.61
C THR A 134 -25.25 -61.54 43.12
N ALA A 135 -24.69 -61.73 44.31
CA ALA A 135 -23.69 -62.71 44.74
C ALA A 135 -22.23 -62.37 44.34
N ASN A 136 -21.44 -62.09 45.40
CA ASN A 136 -20.01 -62.30 45.62
C ASN A 136 -18.91 -61.45 44.93
N GLY A 137 -17.92 -61.08 45.76
CA GLY A 137 -16.57 -60.63 45.36
C GLY A 137 -16.04 -59.44 46.18
N THR A 138 -15.72 -59.61 47.47
CA THR A 138 -14.34 -59.78 48.00
C THR A 138 -13.50 -58.49 48.08
N ARG A 139 -13.24 -58.07 49.32
CA ARG A 139 -12.26 -57.08 49.86
C ARG A 139 -10.80 -57.47 49.55
N PRO A 140 -9.76 -56.59 49.65
CA PRO A 140 -9.28 -55.95 50.91
C PRO A 140 -8.90 -54.45 50.74
N ARG A 141 -8.98 -53.55 51.72
CA ARG A 141 -8.34 -53.35 53.05
C ARG A 141 -6.89 -52.81 53.00
N THR A 142 -6.75 -51.56 53.45
CA THR A 142 -5.62 -50.95 54.21
C THR A 142 -6.20 -49.65 54.84
N GLU A 143 -6.39 -49.50 56.17
CA GLU A 143 -5.40 -49.16 57.25
C GLU A 143 -4.62 -47.86 56.92
N GLU A 144 -4.47 -46.82 57.76
CA GLU A 144 -4.63 -46.56 59.21
C GLU A 144 -4.33 -45.04 59.44
N LEU A 145 -5.00 -44.28 60.34
CA LEU A 145 -4.48 -43.58 61.57
C LEU A 145 -5.23 -42.20 61.66
N VAL A 146 -6.15 -41.85 62.59
CA VAL A 146 -6.10 -41.52 64.07
C VAL A 146 -5.23 -40.28 64.38
N PRO A 147 -5.54 -39.33 65.33
CA PRO A 147 -6.48 -39.30 66.50
C PRO A 147 -7.45 -38.08 66.54
N ALA A 148 -8.63 -38.10 67.20
CA ALA A 148 -9.02 -38.20 68.62
C ALA A 148 -8.79 -36.94 69.50
N GLY A 149 -9.89 -36.36 69.98
CA GLY A 149 -9.98 -35.36 71.06
C GLY A 149 -11.39 -35.38 71.71
N PRO A 150 -11.55 -35.06 73.01
CA PRO A 150 -12.33 -35.85 73.98
C PRO A 150 -13.74 -35.28 74.33
N PRO A 151 -14.52 -35.91 75.26
CA PRO A 151 -15.99 -35.99 75.20
C PRO A 151 -16.78 -35.04 76.15
N ARG A 152 -18.11 -35.09 75.93
CA ARG A 152 -19.29 -34.67 76.73
C ARG A 152 -19.11 -34.37 78.23
N PRO A 153 -20.09 -33.64 78.82
CA PRO A 153 -21.04 -34.35 79.67
C PRO A 153 -22.51 -34.00 79.41
N ALA A 154 -23.38 -34.82 79.99
CA ALA A 154 -24.80 -34.94 79.74
C ALA A 154 -25.64 -34.41 80.92
N THR A 155 -26.91 -34.06 80.59
CA THR A 155 -28.15 -34.14 81.41
C THR A 155 -28.31 -33.14 82.56
N PRO A 156 -29.54 -32.76 83.01
CA PRO A 156 -30.82 -33.53 82.99
C PRO A 156 -32.04 -32.74 82.41
N VAL A 157 -33.02 -33.37 81.77
CA VAL A 157 -34.23 -34.03 82.31
C VAL A 157 -34.87 -33.30 83.49
N ASP A 158 -35.96 -32.58 83.21
CA ASP A 158 -37.03 -32.38 84.19
C ASP A 158 -38.40 -32.58 83.52
N ARG A 159 -39.33 -33.16 84.28
CA ARG A 159 -40.60 -33.72 83.82
C ARG A 159 -41.79 -32.86 84.32
N THR A 160 -42.69 -32.56 83.38
CA THR A 160 -44.17 -32.39 83.52
C THR A 160 -44.72 -31.17 84.30
N PRO A 161 -46.02 -30.77 84.15
CA PRO A 161 -47.08 -31.35 83.31
C PRO A 161 -47.92 -30.37 82.46
N ALA A 162 -48.58 -30.98 81.46
CA ALA A 162 -49.90 -30.69 80.90
C ALA A 162 -50.53 -29.28 81.03
N THR A 163 -50.75 -28.67 79.86
CA THR A 163 -52.00 -27.95 79.57
C THR A 163 -52.30 -28.06 78.08
N ALA A 164 -53.47 -28.64 77.76
CA ALA A 164 -54.03 -28.66 76.42
C ALA A 164 -54.52 -27.25 76.02
N PRO A 165 -54.36 -26.83 74.76
CA PRO A 165 -55.24 -25.85 74.14
C PRO A 165 -56.16 -26.51 73.09
N PRO A 166 -57.32 -25.89 72.82
CA PRO A 166 -58.36 -26.47 71.99
C PRO A 166 -58.04 -26.36 70.49
N ALA A 167 -58.75 -27.18 69.73
CA ALA A 167 -58.79 -27.14 68.28
C ALA A 167 -59.41 -25.84 67.75
N GLU A 168 -58.71 -25.18 66.83
CA GLU A 168 -59.29 -24.24 65.86
C GLU A 168 -58.66 -24.53 64.49
N PRO A 169 -59.34 -25.25 63.58
CA PRO A 169 -58.75 -25.63 62.28
C PRO A 169 -58.98 -24.59 61.18
N GLU A 170 -59.51 -23.40 61.48
CA GLU A 170 -59.88 -22.41 60.44
C GLU A 170 -58.88 -21.25 60.29
N ALA A 171 -57.99 -21.01 61.28
CA ALA A 171 -57.00 -19.93 61.21
C ALA A 171 -55.67 -20.32 60.52
N GLU A 172 -55.29 -21.61 60.54
CA GLU A 172 -54.05 -22.07 59.89
C GLU A 172 -54.17 -22.18 58.36
N ALA A 173 -55.36 -22.51 57.84
CA ALA A 173 -55.62 -22.60 56.40
C ALA A 173 -55.63 -21.21 55.72
N GLU A 174 -56.16 -20.18 56.38
CA GLU A 174 -56.08 -18.80 55.88
C GLU A 174 -54.64 -18.25 55.97
N ALA A 175 -53.89 -18.60 57.02
CA ALA A 175 -52.49 -18.19 57.15
C ALA A 175 -51.54 -18.89 56.15
N GLU A 176 -51.87 -20.10 55.69
CA GLU A 176 -51.14 -20.82 54.64
C GLU A 176 -51.50 -20.29 53.25
N ALA A 177 -52.79 -20.03 52.98
CA ALA A 177 -53.25 -19.40 51.73
C ALA A 177 -52.69 -17.97 51.53
N VAL A 178 -52.56 -17.19 52.60
CA VAL A 178 -51.92 -15.86 52.55
C VAL A 178 -50.41 -15.97 52.30
N ARG A 179 -49.74 -16.98 52.87
CA ARG A 179 -48.30 -17.23 52.62
C ARG A 179 -48.03 -17.69 51.19
N ASP A 180 -48.90 -18.53 50.63
CA ASP A 180 -48.80 -18.99 49.24
C ASP A 180 -49.13 -17.86 48.24
N ALA A 181 -50.08 -16.98 48.57
CA ALA A 181 -50.39 -15.78 47.78
C ALA A 181 -49.24 -14.76 47.83
N GLU A 182 -48.60 -14.56 48.99
CA GLU A 182 -47.41 -13.71 49.13
C GLU A 182 -46.18 -14.30 48.43
N ALA A 183 -46.02 -15.63 48.44
CA ALA A 183 -44.97 -16.33 47.71
C ALA A 183 -45.17 -16.24 46.20
N ALA A 184 -46.42 -16.38 45.72
CA ALA A 184 -46.78 -16.19 44.32
C ALA A 184 -46.58 -14.73 43.88
N ALA A 185 -46.96 -13.76 44.71
CA ALA A 185 -46.75 -12.34 44.44
C ALA A 185 -45.25 -11.96 44.46
N ARG A 186 -44.44 -12.58 45.34
CA ARG A 186 -42.98 -12.43 45.34
C ARG A 186 -42.35 -13.07 44.11
N ALA A 187 -42.81 -14.25 43.69
CA ALA A 187 -42.34 -14.91 42.47
C ALA A 187 -42.72 -14.10 41.21
N GLU A 188 -43.90 -13.50 41.17
CA GLU A 188 -44.33 -12.63 40.07
C GLU A 188 -43.55 -11.30 40.08
N THR A 189 -43.26 -10.75 41.27
CA THR A 189 -42.43 -9.56 41.43
C THR A 189 -40.97 -9.85 41.05
N GLU A 190 -40.40 -10.97 41.47
CA GLU A 190 -39.05 -11.41 41.08
C GLU A 190 -38.97 -11.72 39.59
N ALA A 191 -40.00 -12.30 38.98
CA ALA A 191 -40.10 -12.49 37.53
C ALA A 191 -40.18 -11.15 36.78
N LYS A 192 -40.93 -10.17 37.30
CA LYS A 192 -40.97 -8.79 36.77
C LYS A 192 -39.66 -8.04 36.97
N THR A 193 -38.98 -8.22 38.10
CA THR A 193 -37.69 -7.58 38.40
C THR A 193 -36.56 -8.22 37.60
N ALA A 194 -36.58 -9.53 37.37
CA ALA A 194 -35.67 -10.23 36.47
C ALA A 194 -35.88 -9.84 34.99
N ALA A 195 -37.12 -9.55 34.59
CA ALA A 195 -37.42 -8.98 33.28
C ALA A 195 -37.06 -7.48 33.14
N ALA A 196 -36.92 -6.76 34.26
CA ALA A 196 -36.62 -5.33 34.32
C ALA A 196 -35.14 -4.99 34.54
N ALA A 197 -34.29 -5.97 34.85
CA ALA A 197 -32.85 -5.76 34.82
C ALA A 197 -32.44 -5.37 33.39
N PRO A 198 -31.76 -4.22 33.17
CA PRO A 198 -31.30 -3.84 31.84
C PRO A 198 -30.24 -4.85 31.41
N GLY A 199 -30.68 -5.92 30.74
CA GLY A 199 -29.79 -6.84 30.06
C GLY A 199 -28.90 -6.00 29.16
N ILE A 200 -27.58 -6.13 29.32
CA ILE A 200 -26.62 -5.44 28.46
C ILE A 200 -26.98 -5.86 27.03
N ALA A 201 -27.60 -4.96 26.29
CA ALA A 201 -28.13 -5.25 24.97
C ALA A 201 -26.94 -5.60 24.07
N HIS A 202 -26.67 -6.90 23.91
CA HIS A 202 -25.59 -7.35 23.06
C HIS A 202 -25.90 -6.90 21.64
N PRO A 203 -24.96 -6.22 20.96
CA PRO A 203 -25.20 -5.77 19.60
C PRO A 203 -25.61 -6.96 18.75
N SER A 204 -26.59 -6.76 17.86
CA SER A 204 -27.00 -7.82 16.94
C SER A 204 -25.75 -8.38 16.25
N ARG A 205 -25.72 -9.70 16.05
CA ARG A 205 -24.57 -10.38 15.46
C ARG A 205 -24.13 -9.74 14.13
N ARG A 206 -25.11 -9.25 13.34
CA ARG A 206 -24.88 -8.48 12.12
C ARG A 206 -24.13 -7.17 12.39
N LEU A 207 -24.54 -6.40 13.42
CA LEU A 207 -23.88 -5.17 13.81
C LEU A 207 -22.45 -5.43 14.34
N PHE A 208 -22.27 -6.48 15.14
CA PHE A 208 -20.94 -6.88 15.62
C PHE A 208 -20.00 -7.22 14.45
N VAL A 209 -20.44 -8.09 13.52
CA VAL A 209 -19.63 -8.45 12.33
C VAL A 209 -19.33 -7.23 11.47
N SER A 210 -20.31 -6.35 11.22
CA SER A 210 -20.09 -5.11 10.47
C SER A 210 -19.06 -4.20 11.14
N ARG A 211 -19.11 -4.06 12.48
CA ARG A 211 -18.14 -3.25 13.25
C ARG A 211 -16.74 -3.86 13.26
N VAL A 212 -16.61 -5.17 13.39
CA VAL A 212 -15.31 -5.86 13.36
C VAL A 212 -14.68 -5.76 11.97
N VAL A 213 -15.43 -6.11 10.92
CA VAL A 213 -14.94 -6.03 9.53
C VAL A 213 -14.64 -4.59 9.15
N GLY A 214 -15.54 -3.65 9.49
CA GLY A 214 -15.32 -2.22 9.28
C GLY A 214 -14.09 -1.73 10.03
N GLY A 215 -13.97 -1.99 11.34
CA GLY A 215 -12.81 -1.58 12.14
C GLY A 215 -11.49 -2.12 11.60
N ALA A 216 -11.45 -3.41 11.23
CA ALA A 216 -10.26 -4.02 10.60
C ALA A 216 -9.92 -3.40 9.24
N ALA A 217 -10.93 -3.13 8.40
CA ALA A 217 -10.73 -2.49 7.11
C ALA A 217 -10.24 -1.03 7.24
N ALA A 218 -10.78 -0.28 8.20
CA ALA A 218 -10.33 1.07 8.53
C ALA A 218 -8.86 1.05 9.00
N ALA A 219 -8.53 0.17 9.94
CA ALA A 219 -7.17 0.03 10.45
C ALA A 219 -6.18 -0.32 9.33
N ALA A 220 -6.48 -1.31 8.50
CA ALA A 220 -5.62 -1.72 7.39
C ALA A 220 -5.47 -0.61 6.34
N GLY A 221 -6.57 0.02 5.92
CA GLY A 221 -6.56 1.09 4.92
C GLY A 221 -5.79 2.33 5.38
N LEU A 222 -6.10 2.83 6.58
CA LEU A 222 -5.44 4.02 7.14
C LEU A 222 -3.98 3.76 7.51
N ALA A 223 -3.63 2.57 8.02
CA ALA A 223 -2.24 2.21 8.26
C ALA A 223 -1.43 2.15 6.95
N THR A 224 -2.03 1.66 5.86
CA THR A 224 -1.38 1.64 4.54
C THR A 224 -1.13 3.05 4.03
N VAL A 225 -2.12 3.94 4.14
CA VAL A 225 -1.96 5.36 3.78
C VAL A 225 -0.90 6.03 4.65
N GLY A 226 -1.00 5.90 5.98
CA GLY A 226 -0.05 6.50 6.91
C GLY A 226 1.39 6.03 6.68
N TYR A 227 1.58 4.74 6.42
CA TYR A 227 2.88 4.18 6.04
C TYR A 227 3.38 4.75 4.70
N GLY A 228 2.51 4.84 3.69
CA GLY A 228 2.83 5.47 2.41
C GLY A 228 3.24 6.93 2.54
N THR A 229 2.45 7.72 3.26
CA THR A 229 2.72 9.14 3.56
C THR A 229 4.05 9.29 4.30
N HIS A 230 4.29 8.49 5.33
CA HIS A 230 5.55 8.53 6.07
C HIS A 230 6.75 8.27 5.15
N ASN A 231 6.69 7.25 4.30
CA ASN A 231 7.77 6.93 3.37
C ASN A 231 8.08 8.05 2.37
N VAL A 232 7.05 8.73 1.85
CA VAL A 232 7.24 9.87 0.94
C VAL A 232 7.90 11.04 1.69
N LEU A 233 7.45 11.33 2.91
CA LEU A 233 7.97 12.46 3.69
C LEU A 233 9.39 12.22 4.22
N SER A 234 9.74 10.98 4.55
CA SER A 234 11.09 10.56 4.96
C SER A 234 12.13 10.74 3.86
N GLY A 235 11.69 10.90 2.61
CA GLY A 235 12.56 11.14 1.48
C GLY A 235 12.98 9.88 0.75
N PRO A 236 13.76 10.06 -0.31
CA PRO A 236 14.02 9.02 -1.29
C PRO A 236 15.20 8.10 -0.88
N SER A 237 15.16 6.87 -1.38
CA SER A 237 16.21 5.86 -1.18
C SER A 237 17.06 5.67 -2.43
N VAL A 238 18.36 5.38 -2.25
CA VAL A 238 19.29 5.12 -3.36
C VAL A 238 19.30 3.63 -3.71
N LYS A 239 19.17 3.32 -5.00
CA LYS A 239 19.38 1.99 -5.59
C LYS A 239 20.52 2.05 -6.60
N ARG A 240 21.57 1.25 -6.39
CA ARG A 240 22.69 1.14 -7.35
C ARG A 240 22.42 0.01 -8.34
N ILE A 241 22.64 0.27 -9.63
CA ILE A 241 22.54 -0.69 -10.72
C ILE A 241 23.76 -0.54 -11.62
N THR A 242 24.36 -1.66 -12.02
CA THR A 242 25.46 -1.66 -13.00
C THR A 242 24.91 -2.01 -14.37
N VAL A 243 25.11 -1.13 -15.35
CA VAL A 243 24.65 -1.30 -16.73
C VAL A 243 25.85 -1.50 -17.65
N PRO A 244 26.03 -2.70 -18.24
CA PRO A 244 27.10 -2.95 -19.19
C PRO A 244 26.75 -2.30 -20.55
N LEU A 245 27.67 -1.53 -21.11
CA LEU A 245 27.53 -0.90 -22.42
C LEU A 245 28.65 -1.41 -23.34
N ALA A 246 28.27 -1.94 -24.50
CA ALA A 246 29.21 -2.61 -25.41
C ALA A 246 30.27 -1.63 -25.96
N LYS A 247 29.84 -0.41 -26.29
CA LYS A 247 30.65 0.65 -26.89
C LYS A 247 31.33 1.57 -25.87
N LEU A 248 31.15 1.32 -24.57
CA LEU A 248 31.77 2.16 -23.55
C LEU A 248 33.26 1.82 -23.44
N PRO A 249 34.17 2.78 -23.62
CA PRO A 249 35.59 2.54 -23.53
C PRO A 249 35.99 2.21 -22.09
N ARG A 250 37.08 1.45 -21.93
CA ARG A 250 37.60 1.06 -20.60
C ARG A 250 37.92 2.25 -19.71
N ALA A 251 38.36 3.38 -20.28
CA ALA A 251 38.64 4.61 -19.54
C ALA A 251 37.40 5.20 -18.84
N ALA A 252 36.19 4.90 -19.34
CA ALA A 252 34.92 5.31 -18.75
C ALA A 252 34.28 4.20 -17.89
N HIS A 253 35.01 3.12 -17.58
CA HIS A 253 34.51 2.08 -16.70
C HIS A 253 34.26 2.63 -15.30
N GLY A 254 33.10 2.31 -14.73
CA GLY A 254 32.72 2.75 -13.39
C GLY A 254 32.16 4.18 -13.34
N PHE A 255 31.90 4.80 -14.48
CA PHE A 255 31.24 6.11 -14.54
C PHE A 255 29.90 6.08 -13.79
N ARG A 256 29.67 7.07 -12.91
CA ARG A 256 28.53 7.11 -11.99
C ARG A 256 27.51 8.16 -12.40
N ILE A 257 26.36 7.71 -12.90
CA ILE A 257 25.22 8.59 -13.20
C ILE A 257 24.24 8.54 -12.03
N ALA A 258 24.00 9.67 -11.37
CA ALA A 258 22.86 9.82 -10.46
C ALA A 258 21.62 10.16 -11.27
N VAL A 259 20.61 9.29 -11.23
CA VAL A 259 19.35 9.49 -11.97
C VAL A 259 18.23 9.81 -10.99
N VAL A 260 17.56 10.92 -11.25
CA VAL A 260 16.37 11.37 -10.53
C VAL A 260 15.32 11.80 -11.55
N SER A 261 14.06 11.45 -11.29
CA SER A 261 12.91 11.79 -12.13
C SER A 261 11.71 12.00 -11.23
N ASP A 262 10.66 12.59 -11.77
CA ASP A 262 9.35 12.69 -11.12
C ASP A 262 9.46 13.23 -9.68
N ILE A 263 10.17 14.34 -9.53
CA ILE A 263 10.37 15.01 -8.22
C ILE A 263 9.04 15.61 -7.76
N HIS A 264 8.23 16.13 -8.69
CA HIS A 264 6.94 16.77 -8.42
C HIS A 264 7.02 17.76 -7.25
N ILE A 265 7.89 18.77 -7.39
CA ILE A 265 7.85 19.93 -6.51
C ILE A 265 6.46 20.55 -6.66
N GLY A 266 5.70 20.56 -5.58
CA GLY A 266 4.31 21.00 -5.59
C GLY A 266 3.86 21.46 -4.20
N PRO A 267 2.54 21.70 -4.02
CA PRO A 267 1.99 22.30 -2.80
C PRO A 267 2.27 21.52 -1.51
N ILE A 268 2.56 20.22 -1.59
CA ILE A 268 2.75 19.33 -0.43
C ILE A 268 4.22 19.24 0.00
N LEU A 269 5.13 18.87 -0.91
CA LEU A 269 6.49 18.43 -0.57
C LEU A 269 7.46 19.60 -0.38
N GLY A 270 7.31 20.66 -1.20
CA GLY A 270 8.05 21.91 -1.09
C GLY A 270 9.58 21.81 -1.03
N ARG A 271 10.22 22.89 -0.57
CA ARG A 271 11.68 23.07 -0.57
C ARG A 271 12.45 22.00 0.21
N ALA A 272 11.90 21.57 1.35
CA ALA A 272 12.57 20.62 2.23
C ALA A 272 12.77 19.25 1.55
N HIS A 273 11.82 18.85 0.69
CA HIS A 273 11.93 17.63 -0.10
C HIS A 273 13.03 17.75 -1.16
N THR A 274 13.08 18.85 -1.90
CA THR A 274 14.14 19.14 -2.88
C THR A 274 15.52 19.11 -2.23
N ARG A 275 15.67 19.69 -1.03
CA ARG A 275 16.92 19.63 -0.27
C ARG A 275 17.32 18.19 0.08
N ARG A 276 16.40 17.38 0.59
CA ARG A 276 16.67 15.96 0.89
C ARG A 276 17.11 15.17 -0.35
N ILE A 277 16.50 15.44 -1.51
CA ILE A 277 16.90 14.86 -2.79
C ILE A 277 18.35 15.26 -3.10
N VAL A 278 18.66 16.55 -3.10
CA VAL A 278 20.01 17.06 -3.42
C VAL A 278 21.07 16.49 -2.49
N ASP A 279 20.81 16.48 -1.18
CA ASP A 279 21.70 15.88 -0.18
C ASP A 279 21.94 14.39 -0.45
N THR A 280 20.86 13.66 -0.80
CA THR A 280 20.93 12.24 -1.17
C THR A 280 21.77 12.03 -2.44
N ILE A 281 21.60 12.85 -3.49
CA ILE A 281 22.42 12.78 -4.72
C ILE A 281 23.88 13.00 -4.39
N ASN A 282 24.18 14.09 -3.71
CA ASN A 282 25.55 14.49 -3.39
C ASN A 282 26.27 13.42 -2.54
N SER A 283 25.54 12.73 -1.64
CA SER A 283 26.08 11.61 -0.86
C SER A 283 26.55 10.41 -1.70
N THR A 284 26.12 10.30 -2.96
CA THR A 284 26.55 9.25 -3.89
C THR A 284 27.81 9.61 -4.69
N SER A 285 28.28 10.86 -4.57
CA SER A 285 29.43 11.41 -5.29
C SER A 285 29.37 11.17 -6.81
N PRO A 286 28.30 11.55 -7.52
CA PRO A 286 28.13 11.19 -8.93
C PRO A 286 29.19 11.85 -9.84
N ASP A 287 29.49 11.19 -10.96
CA ASP A 287 30.16 11.81 -12.10
C ASP A 287 29.25 12.82 -12.78
N LEU A 288 27.97 12.46 -12.91
CA LEU A 288 26.94 13.22 -13.62
C LEU A 288 25.59 13.07 -12.92
N VAL A 289 24.80 14.13 -12.87
CA VAL A 289 23.41 14.08 -12.44
C VAL A 289 22.50 14.19 -13.66
N ALA A 290 21.53 13.30 -13.78
CA ALA A 290 20.49 13.31 -14.80
C ALA A 290 19.13 13.50 -14.13
N VAL A 291 18.51 14.66 -14.36
CA VAL A 291 17.13 14.98 -13.96
C VAL A 291 16.22 14.73 -15.15
N VAL A 292 15.41 13.67 -15.06
CA VAL A 292 14.70 13.08 -16.21
C VAL A 292 13.20 13.39 -16.15
N GLY A 293 12.87 14.68 -16.32
CA GLY A 293 11.50 15.20 -16.41
C GLY A 293 10.66 15.12 -15.14
N ASP A 294 9.50 15.77 -15.20
CA ASP A 294 8.50 15.90 -14.13
C ASP A 294 9.12 16.43 -12.84
N LEU A 295 9.77 17.58 -12.95
CA LEU A 295 10.38 18.29 -11.83
C LEU A 295 9.30 18.92 -10.94
N VAL A 296 8.25 19.48 -11.53
CA VAL A 296 7.33 20.42 -10.86
C VAL A 296 5.85 20.19 -11.19
N ASP A 297 4.93 20.67 -10.34
CA ASP A 297 3.47 20.59 -10.53
C ASP A 297 2.78 21.97 -10.58
N GLY A 298 3.51 23.05 -10.85
CA GLY A 298 3.01 24.42 -10.85
C GLY A 298 4.01 25.42 -11.42
N SER A 299 3.66 26.71 -11.38
CA SER A 299 4.43 27.78 -12.01
C SER A 299 5.75 28.07 -11.30
N VAL A 300 6.71 28.67 -12.01
CA VAL A 300 7.96 29.19 -11.40
C VAL A 300 7.67 30.24 -10.33
N ALA A 301 6.64 31.07 -10.50
CA ALA A 301 6.26 32.10 -9.52
C ALA A 301 5.90 31.48 -8.16
N ASP A 302 5.21 30.34 -8.16
CA ASP A 302 4.78 29.66 -6.94
C ASP A 302 5.88 28.74 -6.36
N LEU A 303 6.66 28.09 -7.22
CA LEU A 303 7.51 26.95 -6.85
C LEU A 303 9.01 27.18 -7.06
N GLY A 304 9.43 28.29 -7.67
CA GLY A 304 10.83 28.57 -7.96
C GLY A 304 11.72 28.50 -6.71
N SER A 305 11.22 29.04 -5.59
CA SER A 305 11.90 28.99 -4.29
C SER A 305 11.99 27.57 -3.70
N ALA A 306 11.07 26.68 -4.05
CA ALA A 306 11.14 25.27 -3.66
C ALA A 306 12.14 24.48 -4.52
N ALA A 307 12.44 24.94 -5.74
CA ALA A 307 13.44 24.36 -6.63
C ALA A 307 14.87 24.84 -6.35
N GLU A 308 15.07 25.99 -5.71
CA GLU A 308 16.39 26.56 -5.39
C GLU A 308 17.45 25.58 -4.85
N PRO A 309 17.13 24.58 -3.98
CA PRO A 309 18.14 23.63 -3.52
C PRO A 309 18.86 22.87 -4.65
N LEU A 310 18.28 22.77 -5.85
CA LEU A 310 18.91 22.15 -7.02
C LEU A 310 20.24 22.81 -7.41
N ALA A 311 20.43 24.10 -7.11
CA ALA A 311 21.71 24.78 -7.29
C ALA A 311 22.85 24.19 -6.44
N GLY A 312 22.50 23.39 -5.42
CA GLY A 312 23.45 22.65 -4.60
C GLY A 312 23.88 21.30 -5.17
N LEU A 313 23.41 20.89 -6.36
CA LEU A 313 23.83 19.64 -7.00
C LEU A 313 25.33 19.68 -7.34
N ARG A 314 26.05 18.63 -6.96
CA ARG A 314 27.49 18.49 -7.18
C ARG A 314 27.79 17.24 -8.00
N SER A 315 28.49 17.43 -9.11
CA SER A 315 28.98 16.36 -9.98
C SER A 315 30.24 16.82 -10.70
N ARG A 316 30.95 15.88 -11.33
CA ARG A 316 32.18 16.18 -12.09
C ARG A 316 31.90 16.76 -13.48
N HIS A 317 30.84 16.29 -14.13
CA HIS A 317 30.50 16.62 -15.51
C HIS A 317 29.24 17.48 -15.65
N GLY A 318 28.67 17.96 -14.55
CA GLY A 318 27.46 18.79 -14.55
C GLY A 318 26.18 18.03 -14.26
N SER A 319 25.09 18.78 -14.20
CA SER A 319 23.74 18.28 -13.92
C SER A 319 22.86 18.59 -15.13
N PHE A 320 22.30 17.56 -15.75
CA PHE A 320 21.54 17.67 -16.99
C PHE A 320 20.05 17.49 -16.74
N PHE A 321 19.25 18.16 -17.55
CA PHE A 321 17.80 18.19 -17.42
C PHE A 321 17.13 17.91 -18.78
N VAL A 322 16.05 17.13 -18.78
CA VAL A 322 15.09 17.05 -19.89
C VAL A 322 13.70 17.29 -19.37
N THR A 323 12.82 17.84 -20.21
CA THR A 323 11.42 18.08 -19.85
C THR A 323 10.65 16.77 -19.73
N GLY A 324 9.70 16.74 -18.80
CA GLY A 324 8.59 15.80 -18.76
C GLY A 324 7.28 16.49 -19.12
N ASN A 325 6.17 15.76 -19.08
CA ASN A 325 4.88 16.31 -19.44
C ASN A 325 4.40 17.39 -18.44
N HIS A 326 4.84 17.32 -17.18
CA HIS A 326 4.44 18.30 -16.18
C HIS A 326 5.07 19.67 -16.36
N GLU A 327 6.23 19.77 -17.02
CA GLU A 327 6.80 21.07 -17.40
C GLU A 327 5.90 21.80 -18.41
N TYR A 328 5.40 21.10 -19.42
CA TYR A 328 4.47 21.68 -20.42
C TYR A 328 3.13 22.08 -19.81
N PHE A 329 2.67 21.39 -18.76
CA PHE A 329 1.47 21.83 -18.01
C PHE A 329 1.71 23.03 -17.11
N SER A 330 2.97 23.40 -16.87
CA SER A 330 3.39 24.37 -15.86
C SER A 330 4.14 25.59 -16.42
N GLY A 331 4.28 25.67 -17.74
CA GLY A 331 5.09 26.67 -18.43
C GLY A 331 6.52 26.17 -18.68
N ALA A 332 6.70 25.34 -19.71
CA ALA A 332 7.96 24.64 -19.97
C ALA A 332 9.12 25.61 -20.18
N GLU A 333 8.93 26.66 -20.98
CA GLU A 333 9.96 27.66 -21.27
C GLU A 333 10.47 28.35 -19.99
N GLN A 334 9.54 28.77 -19.11
CA GLN A 334 9.90 29.43 -17.86
C GLN A 334 10.67 28.47 -16.95
N TRP A 335 10.27 27.21 -16.88
CA TRP A 335 10.96 26.20 -16.09
C TRP A 335 12.34 25.85 -16.63
N VAL A 336 12.48 25.69 -17.95
CA VAL A 336 13.77 25.45 -18.61
C VAL A 336 14.75 26.60 -18.33
N ASN A 337 14.29 27.84 -18.39
CA ASN A 337 15.11 29.00 -18.04
C ASN A 337 15.48 29.01 -16.55
N HIS A 338 14.51 28.76 -15.67
CA HIS A 338 14.76 28.73 -14.21
C HIS A 338 15.76 27.64 -13.80
N VAL A 339 15.65 26.42 -14.34
CA VAL A 339 16.63 25.36 -13.99
C VAL A 339 18.02 25.66 -14.54
N ARG A 340 18.12 26.39 -15.67
CA ARG A 340 19.39 26.88 -16.21
C ARG A 340 20.03 27.91 -15.27
N GLU A 341 19.25 28.82 -14.71
CA GLU A 341 19.71 29.76 -13.67
C GLU A 341 20.19 29.03 -12.40
N LEU A 342 19.55 27.91 -12.06
CA LEU A 342 19.99 27.03 -10.97
C LEU A 342 21.22 26.17 -11.31
N GLY A 343 21.82 26.32 -12.50
CA GLY A 343 23.05 25.64 -12.90
C GLY A 343 22.87 24.25 -13.49
N LEU A 344 21.63 23.85 -13.84
CA LEU A 344 21.39 22.65 -14.65
C LEU A 344 21.57 22.98 -16.14
N ILE A 345 21.84 21.96 -16.94
CA ILE A 345 22.03 22.05 -18.39
C ILE A 345 20.84 21.35 -19.07
N PRO A 346 19.83 22.11 -19.54
CA PRO A 346 18.74 21.54 -20.33
C PRO A 346 19.25 20.96 -21.65
N LEU A 347 18.85 19.73 -21.95
CA LEU A 347 19.12 19.06 -23.23
C LEU A 347 17.85 19.08 -24.09
N GLU A 348 17.59 20.22 -24.71
CA GLU A 348 16.41 20.47 -25.54
C GLU A 348 16.61 19.92 -26.96
N ASN A 349 16.32 18.62 -27.16
CA ASN A 349 16.64 17.89 -28.40
C ASN A 349 18.11 18.07 -28.80
N ALA A 350 19.01 17.91 -27.81
CA ALA A 350 20.41 18.26 -27.91
C ALA A 350 21.33 17.16 -27.36
N ARG A 351 22.60 17.24 -27.73
CA ARG A 351 23.66 16.30 -27.31
C ARG A 351 24.87 17.05 -26.77
N VAL A 352 25.51 16.42 -25.79
CA VAL A 352 26.84 16.77 -25.30
C VAL A 352 27.74 15.54 -25.38
N GLU A 353 28.92 15.71 -25.96
CA GLU A 353 29.93 14.67 -26.01
C GLU A 353 30.74 14.67 -24.70
N LEU A 354 30.74 13.54 -23.99
CA LEU A 354 31.52 13.35 -22.78
C LEU A 354 32.75 12.49 -23.08
N GLY A 355 33.69 12.45 -22.12
CA GLY A 355 34.88 11.59 -22.18
C GLY A 355 34.51 10.10 -22.12
N GLY A 356 34.07 9.54 -23.24
CA GLY A 356 33.82 8.11 -23.45
C GLY A 356 32.43 7.73 -23.97
N PHE A 357 31.45 8.63 -23.91
CA PHE A 357 30.11 8.39 -24.45
C PHE A 357 29.42 9.72 -24.77
N ASP A 358 28.34 9.66 -25.53
CA ASP A 358 27.52 10.80 -25.86
C ASP A 358 26.29 10.81 -24.95
N LEU A 359 26.00 11.96 -24.35
CA LEU A 359 24.77 12.19 -23.60
C LEU A 359 23.83 13.02 -24.45
N ALA A 360 22.66 12.48 -24.76
CA ALA A 360 21.62 13.18 -25.49
C ALA A 360 20.37 13.34 -24.62
N GLY A 361 19.58 14.37 -24.90
CA GLY A 361 18.25 14.55 -24.34
C GLY A 361 17.25 14.93 -25.43
N VAL A 362 16.02 14.45 -25.28
CA VAL A 362 14.89 14.83 -26.12
C VAL A 362 13.77 15.42 -25.26
N ASN A 363 13.02 16.33 -25.85
CA ASN A 363 11.84 16.92 -25.20
C ASN A 363 10.73 15.88 -25.00
N ASP A 364 9.84 16.13 -24.04
CA ASP A 364 8.67 15.27 -23.81
C ASP A 364 7.68 15.28 -24.99
N ILE A 365 6.95 14.18 -25.15
CA ILE A 365 5.86 14.05 -26.15
C ILE A 365 4.80 15.13 -25.97
N ALA A 366 4.53 15.58 -24.73
CA ALA A 366 3.62 16.69 -24.48
C ALA A 366 4.04 17.99 -25.19
N GLY A 367 5.34 18.16 -25.49
CA GLY A 367 5.84 19.28 -26.27
C GLY A 367 5.36 19.33 -27.71
N GLU A 368 4.84 18.23 -28.26
CA GLU A 368 4.26 18.21 -29.61
C GLU A 368 3.13 19.22 -29.78
N THR A 369 2.34 19.49 -28.72
CA THR A 369 1.24 20.48 -28.79
C THR A 369 1.74 21.91 -28.94
N GLU A 370 3.00 22.15 -28.64
CA GLU A 370 3.68 23.45 -28.75
C GLU A 370 4.71 23.46 -29.90
N GLY A 371 4.77 22.40 -30.71
CA GLY A 371 5.77 22.27 -31.79
C GLY A 371 7.20 21.98 -31.30
N GLN A 372 7.34 21.57 -30.04
CA GLN A 372 8.61 21.32 -29.35
C GLN A 372 8.72 19.85 -28.88
N GLY A 373 8.13 18.92 -29.62
CA GLY A 373 8.16 17.48 -29.30
C GLY A 373 9.57 16.87 -29.41
N PRO A 374 9.70 15.56 -29.16
CA PRO A 374 10.98 14.86 -29.27
C PRO A 374 11.51 14.90 -30.72
N ASP A 375 12.77 15.33 -30.87
CA ASP A 375 13.47 15.36 -32.17
C ASP A 375 14.80 14.59 -32.04
N PHE A 376 14.73 13.30 -32.39
CA PHE A 376 15.88 12.39 -32.35
C PHE A 376 16.92 12.70 -33.43
N VAL A 377 16.50 13.20 -34.59
CA VAL A 377 17.44 13.54 -35.68
C VAL A 377 18.30 14.71 -35.25
N ARG A 378 17.70 15.74 -34.66
CA ARG A 378 18.43 16.89 -34.12
C ARG A 378 19.36 16.50 -32.97
N ALA A 379 18.92 15.65 -32.05
CA ALA A 379 19.72 15.25 -30.90
C ALA A 379 20.87 14.29 -31.28
N LEU A 380 20.63 13.35 -32.20
CA LEU A 380 21.48 12.17 -32.39
C LEU A 380 21.97 11.93 -33.82
N GLY A 381 21.50 12.71 -34.81
CA GLY A 381 21.65 12.41 -36.23
C GLY A 381 23.08 12.47 -36.75
N ASP A 382 23.88 13.40 -36.24
CA ASP A 382 25.27 13.67 -36.64
C ASP A 382 26.32 12.96 -35.76
N ARG A 383 25.92 12.10 -34.83
CA ARG A 383 26.86 11.45 -33.90
C ARG A 383 27.70 10.35 -34.54
N ASP A 384 28.90 10.13 -33.99
CA ASP A 384 29.66 8.90 -34.24
C ASP A 384 28.99 7.69 -33.55
N ARG A 385 28.37 6.82 -34.35
CA ARG A 385 27.67 5.63 -33.87
C ARG A 385 28.60 4.55 -33.28
N SER A 386 29.92 4.70 -33.41
CA SER A 386 30.91 3.82 -32.76
C SER A 386 31.02 4.07 -31.25
N ARG A 387 30.67 5.28 -30.80
CA ARG A 387 30.64 5.67 -29.39
C ARG A 387 29.35 5.18 -28.72
N ALA A 388 29.42 4.96 -27.41
CA ALA A 388 28.24 4.68 -26.61
C ALA A 388 27.34 5.92 -26.57
N ALA A 389 26.02 5.74 -26.66
CA ALA A 389 25.05 6.82 -26.50
C ALA A 389 24.09 6.55 -25.34
N VAL A 390 23.99 7.52 -24.42
CA VAL A 390 23.03 7.53 -23.31
C VAL A 390 22.00 8.62 -23.59
N LEU A 391 20.73 8.25 -23.65
CA LEU A 391 19.60 9.13 -23.89
C LEU A 391 18.85 9.42 -22.60
N LEU A 392 18.59 10.69 -22.32
CA LEU A 392 17.61 11.15 -21.34
C LEU A 392 16.29 11.41 -22.07
N ALA A 393 15.25 10.65 -21.71
CA ALA A 393 13.92 10.83 -22.26
C ALA A 393 12.91 10.53 -21.16
N HIS A 394 12.01 11.46 -20.86
CA HIS A 394 11.12 11.32 -19.72
C HIS A 394 10.21 10.09 -19.82
N GLN A 395 9.46 9.94 -20.92
CA GLN A 395 8.54 8.82 -21.11
C GLN A 395 9.26 7.59 -21.68
N PRO A 396 9.04 6.39 -21.10
CA PRO A 396 9.64 5.16 -21.63
C PRO A 396 9.07 4.74 -23.00
N VAL A 397 7.94 5.31 -23.43
CA VAL A 397 7.24 4.93 -24.67
C VAL A 397 8.07 5.22 -25.93
N VAL A 398 9.00 6.18 -25.89
CA VAL A 398 9.88 6.53 -27.03
C VAL A 398 11.04 5.55 -27.23
N ILE A 399 11.04 4.41 -26.53
CA ILE A 399 12.13 3.42 -26.61
C ILE A 399 12.33 2.87 -28.03
N HIS A 400 11.28 2.80 -28.84
CA HIS A 400 11.38 2.31 -30.21
C HIS A 400 12.16 3.29 -31.10
N ASP A 401 11.94 4.60 -30.94
CA ASP A 401 12.71 5.64 -31.63
C ASP A 401 14.18 5.63 -31.19
N ALA A 402 14.43 5.42 -29.89
CA ALA A 402 15.78 5.28 -29.36
C ALA A 402 16.53 4.08 -29.96
N VAL A 403 15.84 2.95 -30.15
CA VAL A 403 16.38 1.76 -30.83
C VAL A 403 16.74 2.07 -32.28
N GLU A 404 15.85 2.74 -33.03
CA GLU A 404 16.08 3.13 -34.42
C GLU A 404 17.30 4.05 -34.58
N HIS A 405 17.49 4.95 -33.61
CA HIS A 405 18.64 5.86 -33.58
C HIS A 405 19.88 5.23 -32.94
N GLY A 406 19.86 3.92 -32.62
CA GLY A 406 21.02 3.14 -32.16
C GLY A 406 21.54 3.54 -30.77
N VAL A 407 20.68 4.06 -29.91
CA VAL A 407 20.99 4.41 -28.51
C VAL A 407 21.39 3.15 -27.73
N ASP A 408 22.38 3.22 -26.85
CA ASP A 408 22.83 2.07 -26.06
C ASP A 408 22.08 1.98 -24.72
N LEU A 409 21.74 3.12 -24.11
CA LEU A 409 20.98 3.22 -22.87
C LEU A 409 20.01 4.41 -22.88
N GLN A 410 18.74 4.16 -22.63
CA GLN A 410 17.74 5.19 -22.32
C GLN A 410 17.46 5.22 -20.82
N LEU A 411 17.46 6.42 -20.25
CA LEU A 411 17.07 6.69 -18.86
C LEU A 411 15.74 7.44 -18.88
N SER A 412 14.74 6.89 -18.18
CA SER A 412 13.35 7.39 -18.16
C SER A 412 12.72 7.39 -16.77
N GLY A 413 11.63 8.14 -16.62
CA GLY A 413 10.77 8.24 -15.44
C GLY A 413 9.31 7.94 -15.78
N HIS A 414 8.41 8.88 -15.50
CA HIS A 414 6.99 8.97 -15.89
C HIS A 414 6.03 7.96 -15.24
N THR A 415 6.48 6.73 -15.08
CA THR A 415 5.60 5.62 -14.67
C THR A 415 5.40 5.54 -13.16
N HIS A 416 6.29 6.15 -12.36
CA HIS A 416 6.37 6.01 -10.90
C HIS A 416 6.36 4.57 -10.37
N GLY A 417 6.69 3.58 -11.20
CA GLY A 417 6.45 2.18 -10.85
C GLY A 417 5.00 1.83 -10.53
N GLY A 418 4.03 2.65 -10.98
CA GLY A 418 2.61 2.52 -10.66
C GLY A 418 2.13 3.26 -9.41
N GLN A 419 3.00 4.00 -8.71
CA GLN A 419 2.84 4.79 -7.47
C GLN A 419 2.05 4.15 -6.29
N LEU A 420 0.82 3.70 -6.50
CA LEU A 420 -0.03 3.05 -5.52
C LEU A 420 -0.35 1.65 -6.01
N TRP A 421 -0.27 0.66 -5.12
CA TRP A 421 -0.81 -0.66 -5.44
C TRP A 421 -2.34 -0.60 -5.45
N PRO A 422 -3.05 -1.19 -6.43
CA PRO A 422 -2.58 -2.06 -7.53
C PRO A 422 -2.31 -1.36 -8.88
N GLY A 423 -2.11 -0.04 -8.89
CA GLY A 423 -1.90 0.79 -10.09
C GLY A 423 -0.69 0.41 -10.96
N ASN A 424 0.26 -0.35 -10.43
CA ASN A 424 1.36 -0.94 -11.20
C ASN A 424 0.85 -1.84 -12.34
N TYR A 425 -0.22 -2.61 -12.14
CA TYR A 425 -0.77 -3.47 -13.19
C TYR A 425 -1.42 -2.67 -14.31
N LEU A 426 -2.03 -1.53 -13.99
CA LEU A 426 -2.58 -0.62 -15.00
C LEU A 426 -1.46 0.09 -15.77
N ALA A 427 -0.38 0.47 -15.08
CA ALA A 427 0.79 1.05 -15.73
C ALA A 427 1.46 0.07 -16.71
N GLU A 428 1.49 -1.23 -16.38
CA GLU A 428 2.03 -2.31 -17.23
C GLU A 428 1.26 -2.46 -18.55
N LEU A 429 -0.01 -2.07 -18.60
CA LEU A 429 -0.81 -2.11 -19.83
C LEU A 429 -0.56 -0.91 -20.75
N ALA A 430 -0.11 0.22 -20.18
CA ALA A 430 0.04 1.48 -20.92
C ALA A 430 1.50 1.82 -21.26
N ASN A 431 2.47 1.13 -20.66
CA ASN A 431 3.89 1.43 -20.82
C ASN A 431 4.70 0.18 -21.15
N PRO A 432 5.74 0.30 -22.00
CA PRO A 432 6.58 -0.84 -22.38
C PRO A 432 7.35 -1.42 -21.18
N THR A 433 7.83 -0.55 -20.28
CA THR A 433 8.47 -0.92 -19.02
C THR A 433 7.98 0.01 -17.92
N VAL A 434 7.58 -0.54 -16.76
CA VAL A 434 7.05 0.23 -15.62
C VAL A 434 8.10 0.59 -14.58
N ALA A 435 9.14 -0.23 -14.39
CA ALA A 435 10.26 0.11 -13.52
C ALA A 435 11.40 -0.88 -13.68
N GLY A 436 12.64 -0.40 -13.58
CA GLY A 436 13.84 -1.23 -13.62
C GLY A 436 14.52 -1.21 -14.98
N LEU A 437 15.44 -2.16 -15.18
CA LEU A 437 16.27 -2.26 -16.36
C LEU A 437 15.74 -3.38 -17.27
N GLU A 438 15.41 -3.04 -18.51
CA GLU A 438 14.96 -3.97 -19.55
C GLU A 438 15.76 -3.73 -20.83
N ARG A 439 15.64 -4.65 -21.80
CA ARG A 439 16.44 -4.64 -23.03
C ARG A 439 15.55 -4.74 -24.26
N TYR A 440 15.77 -3.84 -25.20
CA TYR A 440 15.07 -3.71 -26.47
C TYR A 440 16.10 -3.85 -27.59
N GLY A 441 16.31 -5.10 -28.04
CA GLY A 441 17.40 -5.42 -28.96
C GLY A 441 18.76 -5.11 -28.34
N ASP A 442 19.43 -4.09 -28.89
CA ASP A 442 20.75 -3.65 -28.44
C ASP A 442 20.71 -2.48 -27.46
N THR A 443 19.56 -1.81 -27.36
CA THR A 443 19.30 -0.71 -26.43
C THR A 443 18.83 -1.25 -25.09
N GLN A 444 19.29 -0.65 -24.00
CA GLN A 444 18.76 -0.90 -22.65
C GLN A 444 17.86 0.27 -22.23
N LEU A 445 16.72 -0.03 -21.62
CA LEU A 445 15.82 0.96 -21.04
C LEU A 445 15.88 0.83 -19.52
N PHE A 446 16.20 1.93 -18.84
CA PHE A 446 16.05 2.03 -17.40
C PHE A 446 14.91 2.99 -17.05
N VAL A 447 13.93 2.48 -16.31
CA VAL A 447 12.79 3.27 -15.81
C VAL A 447 12.88 3.43 -14.29
N SER A 448 13.00 4.69 -13.86
CA SER A 448 12.96 5.09 -12.45
C SER A 448 11.55 4.96 -11.85
N ARG A 449 11.46 4.88 -10.52
CA ARG A 449 10.18 4.89 -9.80
C ARG A 449 9.77 6.30 -9.35
N GLY A 450 10.53 7.32 -9.73
CA GLY A 450 10.32 8.69 -9.27
C GLY A 450 10.83 8.94 -7.84
N ALA A 451 11.26 10.17 -7.57
CA ALA A 451 11.69 10.60 -6.24
C ALA A 451 10.55 11.24 -5.41
N GLY A 452 9.51 11.75 -6.07
CA GLY A 452 8.33 12.35 -5.48
C GLY A 452 7.09 11.48 -5.54
N ALA A 453 5.96 12.09 -5.19
CA ALA A 453 4.63 11.53 -5.34
C ALA A 453 3.73 12.60 -5.95
N TRP A 454 3.08 12.29 -7.07
CA TRP A 454 2.17 13.24 -7.71
C TRP A 454 0.76 13.25 -7.09
N GLY A 455 0.06 14.37 -7.28
CA GLY A 455 -1.39 14.46 -7.25
C GLY A 455 -1.91 14.68 -8.67
N ARG A 456 -2.34 13.61 -9.36
CA ARG A 456 -2.77 13.64 -10.79
C ARG A 456 -3.58 14.89 -11.17
N ARG A 457 -3.12 15.65 -12.16
CA ARG A 457 -3.93 16.59 -12.97
C ARG A 457 -4.42 15.86 -14.22
N TYR A 458 -5.71 15.56 -14.34
CA TYR A 458 -6.28 14.90 -15.55
C TYR A 458 -6.43 15.89 -16.70
N GLY A 459 -5.50 15.95 -17.65
CA GLY A 459 -5.47 17.05 -18.62
C GLY A 459 -4.84 16.81 -19.98
N SER A 460 -4.75 15.57 -20.48
CA SER A 460 -4.63 15.30 -21.92
C SER A 460 -4.75 13.79 -22.13
N ALA A 461 -5.69 13.38 -22.98
CA ALA A 461 -5.73 12.00 -23.44
C ALA A 461 -4.55 11.81 -24.42
N PRO A 462 -3.74 10.74 -24.27
CA PRO A 462 -2.83 10.38 -25.34
C PRO A 462 -3.65 10.06 -26.58
N ARG A 463 -3.31 10.70 -27.71
CA ARG A 463 -3.85 10.33 -29.01
C ARG A 463 -3.37 8.90 -29.30
N PRO A 464 -4.24 7.96 -29.68
CA PRO A 464 -3.80 6.59 -29.97
C PRO A 464 -2.86 6.64 -31.18
N THR A 465 -1.59 6.26 -30.97
CA THR A 465 -0.67 5.96 -32.07
C THR A 465 -1.12 4.65 -32.70
N SER A 466 -1.39 4.67 -34.00
CA SER A 466 -1.73 3.47 -34.76
C SER A 466 -0.61 2.44 -34.65
N PRO A 467 -0.94 1.15 -34.45
CA PRO A 467 0.07 0.09 -34.52
C PRO A 467 0.53 -0.05 -35.97
N SER A 468 1.73 0.43 -36.29
CA SER A 468 2.36 0.09 -37.55
C SER A 468 2.82 -1.37 -37.51
N SER A 469 2.47 -2.07 -38.57
CA SER A 469 2.54 -3.50 -38.77
C SER A 469 3.96 -4.06 -38.84
N ASN A 470 4.11 -5.29 -38.34
CA ASN A 470 5.08 -6.31 -38.76
C ASN A 470 6.56 -5.90 -38.88
N SER A 471 7.37 -6.40 -37.94
CA SER A 471 8.75 -6.78 -38.28
C SER A 471 9.24 -8.01 -37.52
N PRO A 472 10.08 -8.85 -38.15
CA PRO A 472 10.30 -10.24 -37.76
C PRO A 472 11.23 -10.35 -36.54
N ARG A 473 11.08 -11.45 -35.80
CA ARG A 473 12.01 -11.88 -34.74
C ARG A 473 13.45 -11.88 -35.26
N ALA A 474 14.23 -10.86 -34.90
CA ALA A 474 15.66 -10.83 -35.14
C ALA A 474 16.36 -11.85 -34.24
N ARG A 475 17.12 -12.77 -34.86
CA ARG A 475 18.01 -13.71 -34.15
C ARG A 475 19.18 -12.96 -33.51
N PRO A 476 19.70 -13.42 -32.35
CA PRO A 476 20.84 -12.79 -31.72
C PRO A 476 22.09 -12.96 -32.59
N ARG A 477 22.71 -11.85 -32.99
CA ARG A 477 24.07 -11.86 -33.56
C ARG A 477 25.08 -12.05 -32.42
N ASN A 478 26.04 -12.95 -32.60
CA ASN A 478 27.19 -13.09 -31.71
C ASN A 478 27.91 -11.73 -31.59
N ARG A 479 28.05 -11.24 -30.36
CA ARG A 479 28.71 -9.96 -30.04
C ARG A 479 29.93 -10.18 -29.14
N PRO A 480 30.96 -9.31 -29.24
CA PRO A 480 32.12 -9.33 -28.36
C PRO A 480 31.72 -9.03 -26.90
N PRO A 481 32.56 -9.42 -25.91
CA PRO A 481 32.28 -9.18 -24.50
C PRO A 481 32.17 -7.68 -24.20
N ALA A 482 31.33 -7.31 -23.21
CA ALA A 482 31.14 -5.92 -22.79
C ALA A 482 32.47 -5.27 -22.37
N SER A 483 32.75 -4.09 -22.90
CA SER A 483 34.04 -3.38 -22.73
C SER A 483 34.11 -2.54 -21.45
N GLY A 484 32.96 -2.17 -20.88
CA GLY A 484 32.84 -1.35 -19.67
C GLY A 484 31.42 -1.36 -19.08
N CYS A 485 31.25 -0.76 -17.91
CA CYS A 485 29.96 -0.62 -17.23
C CYS A 485 29.79 0.80 -16.67
N VAL A 486 28.55 1.30 -16.71
CA VAL A 486 28.12 2.51 -16.00
C VAL A 486 27.41 2.08 -14.72
N ALA A 487 27.77 2.70 -13.60
CA ALA A 487 27.03 2.56 -12.35
C ALA A 487 25.95 3.65 -12.28
N VAL A 488 24.70 3.23 -12.22
CA VAL A 488 23.55 4.14 -12.11
C VAL A 488 23.07 4.11 -10.66
N ALA A 489 23.21 5.25 -9.97
CA ALA A 489 22.65 5.45 -8.63
C ALA A 489 21.28 6.12 -8.79
N ILE A 490 20.23 5.39 -8.49
CA ILE A 490 18.86 5.81 -8.79
C ILE A 490 18.14 6.15 -7.51
N MET A 491 17.50 7.30 -7.48
CA MET A 491 16.57 7.61 -6.41
C MET A 491 15.19 7.05 -6.66
N ARG A 492 14.58 6.53 -5.60
CA ARG A 492 13.17 6.11 -5.61
C ARG A 492 12.50 6.49 -4.30
N SER A 493 11.20 6.79 -4.36
CA SER A 493 10.35 6.79 -3.17
C SER A 493 10.50 5.46 -2.39
N SER A 494 10.61 5.54 -1.07
CA SER A 494 10.92 4.41 -0.19
C SER A 494 9.70 3.48 -0.02
N THR A 495 9.30 2.76 -1.06
CA THR A 495 8.31 1.68 -0.95
C THR A 495 9.02 0.33 -1.06
N LYS A 496 9.32 -0.28 0.09
CA LYS A 496 9.72 -1.70 0.14
C LYS A 496 8.46 -2.56 0.13
N LEU A 497 7.97 -2.90 -1.06
CA LEU A 497 7.13 -4.07 -1.23
C LEU A 497 7.47 -4.75 -2.55
N HIS A 498 7.48 -6.09 -2.54
CA HIS A 498 7.74 -7.06 -3.62
C HIS A 498 9.10 -7.77 -3.56
N ARG A 499 9.09 -8.97 -2.95
CA ARG A 499 9.90 -10.11 -3.39
C ARG A 499 9.28 -10.65 -4.68
N LYS A 500 10.01 -10.68 -5.79
CA LYS A 500 9.63 -11.45 -6.99
C LYS A 500 9.75 -12.94 -6.63
N VAL A 501 8.63 -13.66 -6.57
CA VAL A 501 8.61 -15.12 -6.61
C VAL A 501 8.66 -15.51 -8.09
N THR A 502 9.81 -15.98 -8.56
CA THR A 502 9.94 -16.52 -9.91
C THR A 502 9.71 -18.03 -9.86
N LEU A 503 8.54 -18.48 -10.32
CA LEU A 503 8.28 -19.88 -10.62
C LEU A 503 9.10 -20.28 -11.86
N ARG A 504 10.11 -21.14 -11.68
CA ARG A 504 10.80 -21.80 -12.79
C ARG A 504 10.04 -23.05 -13.19
N TYR A 505 9.47 -23.07 -14.40
CA TYR A 505 9.13 -24.30 -15.09
C TYR A 505 10.41 -24.93 -15.66
N GLY A 506 10.76 -26.12 -15.18
CA GLY A 506 11.86 -26.92 -15.73
C GLY A 506 11.38 -27.82 -16.86
N LYS A 507 12.11 -27.85 -17.98
CA LYS A 507 12.16 -28.99 -18.90
C LYS A 507 13.64 -29.42 -19.07
N PRO A 508 13.90 -30.72 -19.28
CA PRO A 508 15.19 -31.33 -19.03
C PRO A 508 16.18 -31.14 -20.19
N GLN A 509 17.47 -31.06 -19.86
CA GLN A 509 18.57 -31.06 -20.81
C GLN A 509 19.05 -32.49 -21.11
N VAL A 510 19.37 -32.73 -22.38
CA VAL A 510 20.26 -33.81 -22.85
C VAL A 510 21.64 -33.20 -23.08
N GLY A 511 22.67 -33.86 -22.54
CA GLY A 511 24.03 -33.35 -22.42
C GLY A 511 24.93 -33.56 -23.65
N GLY A 512 26.11 -32.94 -23.57
CA GLY A 512 27.22 -33.11 -24.51
C GLY A 512 28.32 -32.11 -24.19
N GLY A 513 29.33 -32.54 -23.44
CA GLY A 513 30.40 -31.66 -22.94
C GLY A 513 31.54 -31.41 -23.92
N LYS A 514 32.28 -30.32 -23.69
CA LYS A 514 33.76 -30.22 -23.68
C LYS A 514 34.15 -28.85 -23.10
N ARG A 515 35.09 -28.86 -22.14
CA ARG A 515 35.75 -27.69 -21.49
C ARG A 515 37.13 -27.47 -22.15
N PRO A 516 37.96 -26.47 -21.74
CA PRO A 516 37.69 -25.16 -21.11
C PRO A 516 38.44 -23.98 -21.80
N PHE A 517 37.99 -22.74 -21.59
CA PHE A 517 38.91 -21.60 -21.40
C PHE A 517 38.36 -20.70 -20.28
N ARG A 518 39.25 -20.35 -19.34
CA ARG A 518 38.96 -19.64 -18.09
C ARG A 518 39.00 -18.13 -18.31
N THR A 519 37.95 -17.44 -17.86
CA THR A 519 38.11 -16.11 -17.25
C THR A 519 37.13 -16.00 -16.08
N ARG A 520 37.69 -15.70 -14.90
CA ARG A 520 37.00 -15.70 -13.59
C ARG A 520 36.06 -14.51 -13.48
N CYS A 521 34.81 -14.78 -13.09
CA CYS A 521 33.96 -13.84 -12.37
C CYS A 521 32.91 -14.65 -11.59
N VAL A 522 33.31 -15.29 -10.50
CA VAL A 522 32.38 -15.89 -9.51
C VAL A 522 33.03 -15.83 -8.13
N GLU A 523 32.39 -15.11 -7.20
CA GLU A 523 32.37 -15.44 -5.77
C GLU A 523 31.02 -14.94 -5.20
N ARG A 524 30.05 -15.85 -5.06
CA ARG A 524 29.62 -16.58 -3.84
C ARG A 524 28.69 -15.75 -2.94
N VAL A 525 27.40 -16.08 -2.99
CA VAL A 525 26.48 -15.91 -1.85
C VAL A 525 25.96 -17.31 -1.51
N GLN A 526 26.50 -17.90 -0.44
CA GLN A 526 25.91 -19.08 0.18
C GLN A 526 24.94 -18.63 1.28
N GLN A 527 23.73 -19.21 1.25
CA GLN A 527 22.76 -19.15 2.32
C GLN A 527 23.24 -19.99 3.51
N LYS A 528 23.12 -19.44 4.72
CA LYS A 528 22.79 -20.21 5.93
C LYS A 528 21.89 -19.35 6.81
N ALA A 529 20.72 -19.89 7.13
CA ALA A 529 19.77 -19.34 8.09
C ALA A 529 19.98 -20.03 9.43
N VAL A 530 20.26 -19.27 10.50
CA VAL A 530 19.98 -19.63 11.91
C VAL A 530 19.74 -18.32 12.68
N SER A 531 18.86 -18.42 13.66
CA SER A 531 18.25 -17.47 14.62
C SER A 531 19.11 -16.36 15.29
N ALA A 532 18.40 -15.31 15.73
CA ALA A 532 18.78 -14.04 16.41
C ALA A 532 19.60 -14.17 17.74
N PRO A 533 19.96 -13.09 18.50
CA PRO A 533 19.86 -11.63 18.29
C PRO A 533 21.15 -10.79 18.56
N PHE A 534 21.09 -9.49 18.21
CA PHE A 534 21.85 -8.31 18.73
C PHE A 534 23.38 -8.39 19.01
N THR A 535 24.18 -7.62 18.25
CA THR A 535 25.14 -6.57 18.72
C THR A 535 25.89 -5.97 17.50
N LEU A 536 25.99 -4.63 17.44
CA LEU A 536 26.99 -3.86 16.66
C LEU A 536 28.38 -4.05 17.33
N PRO A 537 29.55 -3.87 16.66
CA PRO A 537 29.87 -2.70 15.85
C PRO A 537 30.83 -2.89 14.64
N ASP A 538 30.98 -1.78 13.91
CA ASP A 538 32.12 -1.36 13.09
C ASP A 538 32.56 -2.13 11.83
N VAL A 539 33.19 -1.34 10.95
CA VAL A 539 34.07 -1.68 9.81
C VAL A 539 33.45 -1.55 8.41
N LYS A 540 33.72 -0.37 7.83
CA LYS A 540 34.60 -0.13 6.66
C LYS A 540 34.34 -0.89 5.34
N ILE A 541 34.42 -0.10 4.26
CA ILE A 541 35.11 -0.35 2.96
C ILE A 541 34.26 -0.60 1.70
N VAL A 542 34.52 0.32 0.75
CA VAL A 542 34.55 0.29 -0.73
C VAL A 542 33.26 0.43 -1.52
#